data_AF-A0AAN9GC25-F1
#
_entry.id   AF-A0AAN9GC25-F1
#
_cell.length_a   1.000
_cell.length_b   1.000
_cell.length_c   1.000
_cell.angle_alpha   90.00
_cell.angle_beta   90.00
_cell.angle_gamma   90.00
#
_symmetry.space_group_name_H-M   'P 1'
#
loop_
_entity.id
_entity.type
_entity.pdbx_description
1 polymer ?
#
loop_
_entity_poly.entity_id
_entity_poly.type
_entity_poly.pdbx_seq_one_letter_code
_entity_poly.pdbx_strand_id
1 'polypeptide(L)'
;MKVGENGLLPRSEHGECHHRPEDYCFLAGDPRVNEQPGLVAMHTLWVLLHNRIAEKLQHVRPKDDPEHIFHLSRKILVGIMQNIFYSEWLPLVLSKDVRGAYGLLTGYRVAYSTSVDPSIINAFSAAAFRFGHTLIPREYNVSGVIFPLRKLFFRPDLVFDNFHGMLKALVDPTNDDMQARQIDQHLVVEVTGHLFEPADQEPDAPSRGLDLAALNIQRGRDHGLPPHNEFRKICGLPAIQSFDEFGPIGASLSSVYNSVDDIDLFTGGLLESADAPGKLGPTFSCIIATQLSALKFGDRFYFETTRSPEGFNDEQLKSIRRVTLSKVLCFFPGDYEFKDKKGDVIRHIQRDAFIVPSDTNTLRPCKRLRRKFLNFALWEQH
;
A
#
# COMPACT_ATOMS: atom_id res chain seq x y z
N MET A 1 20.43 -0.79 7.34
CA MET A 1 20.24 -0.55 5.90
C MET A 1 20.95 0.74 5.52
N LYS A 2 21.57 0.79 4.34
CA LYS A 2 22.25 1.99 3.86
C LYS A 2 21.22 3.09 3.60
N VAL A 3 21.56 4.31 3.98
CA VAL A 3 20.85 5.56 3.65
C VAL A 3 21.86 6.49 2.97
N GLY A 4 21.37 7.43 2.15
CA GLY A 4 22.20 8.50 1.57
C GLY A 4 22.61 9.54 2.62
N GLU A 5 23.39 10.53 2.19
CA GLU A 5 23.97 11.57 3.06
C GLU A 5 22.91 12.37 3.84
N ASN A 6 21.72 12.54 3.27
CA ASN A 6 20.61 13.29 3.88
C ASN A 6 19.64 12.41 4.70
N GLY A 7 20.02 11.15 5.00
CA GLY A 7 19.14 10.19 5.69
C GLY A 7 17.99 9.65 4.82
N LEU A 8 17.99 9.97 3.52
CA LEU A 8 17.04 9.43 2.54
C LEU A 8 17.53 8.10 1.97
N LEU A 9 16.78 7.51 1.04
CA LEU A 9 17.22 6.31 0.33
C LEU A 9 18.53 6.57 -0.43
N PRO A 10 19.37 5.54 -0.65
CA PRO A 10 20.59 5.67 -1.43
C PRO A 10 20.30 6.14 -2.86
N ARG A 11 21.30 6.78 -3.49
CA ARG A 11 21.26 7.12 -4.92
C ARG A 11 21.36 5.86 -5.78
N SER A 12 20.59 5.83 -6.86
CA SER A 12 20.73 4.89 -7.96
C SER A 12 21.35 5.60 -9.17
N GLU A 13 22.30 4.93 -9.83
CA GLU A 13 22.82 5.35 -11.14
C GLU A 13 21.96 4.80 -12.30
N HIS A 14 20.95 3.99 -11.96
CA HIS A 14 20.04 3.34 -12.91
C HIS A 14 18.58 3.59 -12.50
N GLY A 15 17.74 3.96 -13.45
CA GLY A 15 16.31 4.15 -13.22
C GLY A 15 15.71 5.18 -14.17
N GLU A 16 14.39 5.15 -14.30
CA GLU A 16 13.62 6.14 -15.02
C GLU A 16 13.20 7.22 -14.01
N CYS A 17 13.93 8.32 -13.94
CA CYS A 17 13.50 9.54 -13.27
C CYS A 17 13.82 10.78 -14.12
N HIS A 18 13.05 11.85 -13.97
CA HIS A 18 13.33 13.08 -14.73
C HIS A 18 14.65 13.69 -14.28
N HIS A 19 15.64 13.71 -15.18
CA HIS A 19 16.98 14.18 -14.88
C HIS A 19 17.11 15.68 -15.16
N ARG A 20 16.97 16.52 -14.13
CA ARG A 20 17.81 17.73 -14.07
C ARG A 20 19.24 17.33 -13.70
N PRO A 21 20.27 18.12 -14.01
CA PRO A 21 21.68 17.75 -13.76
C PRO A 21 21.98 17.40 -12.29
N GLU A 22 21.27 18.02 -11.36
CA GLU A 22 21.33 17.81 -9.92
C GLU A 22 20.43 16.67 -9.38
N ASP A 23 19.50 16.16 -10.20
CA ASP A 23 18.51 15.17 -9.77
C ASP A 23 19.05 13.73 -9.88
N TYR A 24 18.62 12.88 -8.95
CA TYR A 24 18.96 11.46 -8.97
C TYR A 24 17.79 10.56 -8.58
N CYS A 25 17.79 9.32 -9.08
CA CYS A 25 16.77 8.34 -8.72
C CYS A 25 17.15 7.67 -7.39
N PHE A 26 16.16 7.37 -6.55
CA PHE A 26 16.37 6.58 -5.34
C PHE A 26 16.52 5.09 -5.64
N LEU A 27 17.36 4.42 -4.85
CA LEU A 27 17.54 2.98 -4.84
C LEU A 27 16.78 2.37 -3.65
N ALA A 28 15.98 1.35 -3.93
CA ALA A 28 15.30 0.55 -2.90
C ALA A 28 15.23 -0.92 -3.31
N GLY A 29 14.62 -1.75 -2.45
CA GLY A 29 14.37 -3.17 -2.77
C GLY A 29 13.30 -3.40 -3.85
N ASP A 30 12.61 -2.36 -4.31
CA ASP A 30 11.67 -2.41 -5.43
C ASP A 30 12.05 -1.35 -6.48
N PRO A 31 12.10 -1.70 -7.77
CA PRO A 31 12.56 -0.78 -8.82
C PRO A 31 11.57 0.37 -9.10
N ARG A 32 10.31 0.23 -8.69
CA ARG A 32 9.27 1.25 -8.91
C ARG A 32 9.29 2.35 -7.85
N VAL A 33 10.26 2.35 -6.93
CA VAL A 33 10.34 3.32 -5.84
C VAL A 33 10.21 4.78 -6.30
N ASN A 34 10.69 5.10 -7.51
CA ASN A 34 10.66 6.45 -8.08
C ASN A 34 9.38 6.79 -8.85
N GLU A 35 8.41 5.87 -8.95
CA GLU A 35 7.20 6.07 -9.77
C GLU A 35 6.45 7.34 -9.36
N GLN A 36 6.32 7.60 -8.06
CA GLN A 36 5.80 8.87 -7.54
C GLN A 36 6.34 9.22 -6.14
N PRO A 37 6.38 10.51 -5.74
CA PRO A 37 7.08 10.97 -4.53
C PRO A 37 6.55 10.44 -3.19
N GLY A 38 5.25 10.23 -3.07
CA GLY A 38 4.63 9.59 -1.92
C GLY A 38 5.08 8.13 -1.73
N LEU A 39 5.35 7.41 -2.81
CA LEU A 39 5.90 6.04 -2.75
C LEU A 39 7.35 6.08 -2.23
N VAL A 40 8.18 6.97 -2.77
CA VAL A 40 9.54 7.22 -2.26
C VAL A 40 9.51 7.53 -0.76
N ALA A 41 8.59 8.41 -0.32
CA ALA A 41 8.44 8.77 1.08
C ALA A 41 8.09 7.55 1.96
N MET A 42 7.15 6.72 1.53
CA MET A 42 6.83 5.49 2.26
C MET A 42 8.00 4.50 2.31
N HIS A 43 8.73 4.30 1.21
CA HIS A 43 9.94 3.47 1.21
C HIS A 43 11.01 3.99 2.18
N THR A 44 11.26 5.30 2.16
CA THR A 44 12.20 5.97 3.06
C THR A 44 11.80 5.78 4.52
N LEU A 45 10.51 5.95 4.85
CA LEU A 45 9.97 5.74 6.20
C LEU A 45 10.26 4.33 6.73
N TRP A 46 10.06 3.30 5.91
CA TRP A 46 10.30 1.91 6.33
C TRP A 46 11.80 1.60 6.53
N VAL A 47 12.68 2.16 5.69
CA VAL A 47 14.15 2.02 5.85
C VAL A 47 14.63 2.74 7.11
N LEU A 48 14.10 3.94 7.38
CA LEU A 48 14.41 4.67 8.61
C LEU A 48 13.92 3.91 9.85
N LEU A 49 12.73 3.30 9.78
CA LEU A 49 12.21 2.48 10.88
C LEU A 49 13.09 1.24 11.11
N HIS A 50 13.54 0.56 10.05
CA HIS A 50 14.50 -0.54 10.15
C HIS A 50 15.74 -0.10 10.95
N ASN A 51 16.37 1.00 10.55
CA ASN A 51 17.61 1.48 11.17
C ASN A 51 17.39 1.85 12.64
N ARG A 52 16.25 2.44 12.97
CA ARG A 52 15.92 2.76 14.36
C ARG A 52 15.66 1.51 15.20
N ILE A 53 15.03 0.49 14.65
CA ILE A 53 14.89 -0.82 15.32
C ILE A 53 16.28 -1.43 15.56
N ALA A 54 17.15 -1.43 14.56
CA ALA A 54 18.52 -1.96 14.66
C ALA A 54 19.33 -1.27 15.76
N GLU A 55 19.31 0.07 15.80
CA GLU A 55 19.96 0.85 16.84
C GLU A 55 19.43 0.45 18.24
N LYS A 56 18.11 0.32 18.41
CA LYS A 56 17.51 -0.06 19.69
C LYS A 56 17.82 -1.50 20.08
N LEU A 57 17.86 -2.41 19.12
CA LEU A 57 18.26 -3.80 19.37
C LEU A 57 19.73 -3.90 19.77
N GLN A 58 20.64 -3.18 19.11
CA GLN A 58 22.06 -3.17 19.47
C GLN A 58 22.29 -2.71 20.91
N HIS A 59 21.48 -1.77 21.41
CA HIS A 59 21.57 -1.32 22.81
C HIS A 59 21.19 -2.42 23.82
N VAL A 60 20.17 -3.22 23.53
CA VAL A 60 19.73 -4.31 24.42
C VAL A 60 20.44 -5.64 24.13
N ARG A 61 21.16 -5.74 23.01
CA ARG A 61 21.96 -6.90 22.61
C ARG A 61 23.37 -6.45 22.16
N PRO A 62 24.19 -5.89 23.07
CA PRO A 62 25.46 -5.26 22.70
C PRO A 62 26.53 -6.24 22.19
N LYS A 63 26.34 -7.56 22.40
CA LYS A 63 27.28 -8.61 21.99
C LYS A 63 26.96 -9.23 20.64
N ASP A 64 25.76 -8.99 20.12
CA ASP A 64 25.33 -9.56 18.85
C ASP A 64 26.02 -8.87 17.69
N ASP A 65 26.35 -9.65 16.66
CA ASP A 65 26.97 -9.14 15.47
C ASP A 65 25.98 -8.32 14.61
N PRO A 66 26.48 -7.44 13.73
CA PRO A 66 25.62 -6.59 12.90
C PRO A 66 24.67 -7.34 11.96
N GLU A 67 25.03 -8.56 11.51
CA GLU A 67 24.20 -9.37 10.61
C GLU A 67 22.99 -9.93 11.38
N HIS A 68 23.22 -10.42 12.60
CA HIS A 68 22.13 -10.84 13.48
C HIS A 68 21.17 -9.70 13.78
N ILE A 69 21.70 -8.52 14.14
CA ILE A 69 20.88 -7.33 14.40
C ILE A 69 20.09 -6.90 13.15
N PHE A 70 20.70 -6.98 11.96
CA PHE A 70 20.01 -6.71 10.70
C PHE A 70 18.81 -7.65 10.48
N HIS A 71 19.03 -8.97 10.59
CA HIS A 71 17.96 -9.94 10.37
C HIS A 71 16.86 -9.86 11.41
N LEU A 72 17.20 -9.65 12.69
CA LEU A 72 16.20 -9.48 13.75
C LEU A 72 15.39 -8.18 13.53
N SER A 73 16.05 -7.10 13.12
CA SER A 73 15.38 -5.83 12.77
C SER A 73 14.41 -6.01 11.62
N ARG A 74 14.86 -6.68 10.55
CA ARG A 74 14.02 -7.04 9.39
C ARG A 74 12.81 -7.88 9.81
N LYS A 75 13.02 -8.91 10.66
CA LYS A 75 11.94 -9.77 11.15
C LYS A 75 10.88 -8.96 11.90
N ILE A 76 11.28 -8.07 12.82
CA ILE A 76 10.37 -7.20 13.57
C ILE A 76 9.64 -6.24 12.62
N LEU A 77 10.35 -5.61 11.69
CA LEU A 77 9.76 -4.68 10.72
C LEU A 77 8.70 -5.36 9.84
N VAL A 78 8.99 -6.54 9.31
CA VAL A 78 8.03 -7.34 8.53
C VAL A 78 6.80 -7.66 9.38
N GLY A 79 6.98 -8.03 10.65
CA GLY A 79 5.86 -8.27 11.56
C GLY A 79 5.00 -7.03 11.81
N ILE A 80 5.60 -5.85 11.91
CA ILE A 80 4.87 -4.57 12.00
C ILE A 80 4.07 -4.33 10.71
N MET A 81 4.70 -4.47 9.53
CA MET A 81 4.05 -4.24 8.25
C MET A 81 2.88 -5.21 8.02
N GLN A 82 3.06 -6.50 8.31
CA GLN A 82 2.00 -7.49 8.24
C GLN A 82 0.87 -7.18 9.23
N ASN A 83 1.18 -6.77 10.47
CA ASN A 83 0.16 -6.35 11.43
C ASN A 83 -0.68 -5.17 10.91
N ILE A 84 -0.02 -4.09 10.44
CA ILE A 84 -0.70 -2.91 9.89
C ILE A 84 -1.58 -3.30 8.71
N PHE A 85 -1.05 -4.10 7.78
CA PHE A 85 -1.78 -4.53 6.59
C PHE A 85 -3.06 -5.33 6.94
N TYR A 86 -2.94 -6.39 7.75
CA TYR A 86 -4.08 -7.25 8.06
C TYR A 86 -5.06 -6.66 9.09
N SER A 87 -4.59 -5.79 10.00
CA SER A 87 -5.42 -5.25 11.10
C SER A 87 -5.96 -3.84 10.88
N GLU A 88 -5.32 -3.01 10.05
CA GLU A 88 -5.77 -1.64 9.77
C GLU A 88 -6.31 -1.52 8.33
N TRP A 89 -5.51 -1.90 7.32
CA TRP A 89 -5.90 -1.70 5.91
C TRP A 89 -6.94 -2.71 5.40
N LEU A 90 -6.70 -4.00 5.61
CA LEU A 90 -7.55 -5.06 5.05
C LEU A 90 -9.03 -4.98 5.48
N PRO A 91 -9.37 -4.61 6.74
CA PRO A 91 -10.76 -4.40 7.15
C PRO A 91 -11.48 -3.27 6.42
N LEU A 92 -10.76 -2.32 5.80
CA LEU A 92 -11.35 -1.24 5.00
C LEU A 92 -11.69 -1.68 3.57
N VAL A 93 -11.16 -2.83 3.15
CA VAL A 93 -11.30 -3.34 1.79
C VAL A 93 -12.26 -4.53 1.78
N LEU A 94 -12.03 -5.51 2.67
CA LEU A 94 -12.83 -6.72 2.77
C LEU A 94 -13.74 -6.69 4.01
N SER A 95 -15.00 -7.09 3.79
CA SER A 95 -15.99 -7.22 4.86
C SER A 95 -15.52 -8.18 5.96
N LYS A 96 -16.09 -8.05 7.15
CA LYS A 96 -15.77 -8.95 8.27
C LYS A 96 -16.09 -10.40 7.94
N ASP A 97 -17.16 -10.64 7.19
CA ASP A 97 -17.62 -11.99 6.84
C ASP A 97 -16.67 -12.65 5.85
N VAL A 98 -16.25 -11.94 4.79
CA VAL A 98 -15.22 -12.43 3.86
C VAL A 98 -13.92 -12.71 4.62
N ARG A 99 -13.47 -11.79 5.48
CA ARG A 99 -12.26 -12.03 6.28
C ARG A 99 -12.40 -13.22 7.24
N GLY A 100 -13.58 -13.45 7.78
CA GLY A 100 -13.88 -14.63 8.60
C GLY A 100 -13.79 -15.92 7.79
N ALA A 101 -14.47 -15.98 6.65
CA ALA A 101 -14.52 -17.15 5.77
C ALA A 101 -13.14 -17.59 5.26
N TYR A 102 -12.24 -16.63 5.01
CA TYR A 102 -10.89 -16.89 4.49
C TYR A 102 -9.80 -16.94 5.58
N GLY A 103 -10.16 -16.88 6.87
CA GLY A 103 -9.19 -16.94 7.97
C GLY A 103 -8.25 -15.72 8.03
N LEU A 104 -8.72 -14.55 7.60
CA LEU A 104 -7.95 -13.30 7.50
C LEU A 104 -8.07 -12.41 8.74
N LEU A 105 -8.87 -12.79 9.73
CA LEU A 105 -8.92 -12.09 11.02
C LEU A 105 -7.55 -12.15 11.73
N THR A 106 -7.19 -11.13 12.52
CA THR A 106 -5.91 -11.08 13.26
C THR A 106 -6.12 -11.36 14.75
N GLY A 107 -5.03 -11.51 15.50
CA GLY A 107 -5.07 -11.58 16.97
C GLY A 107 -5.03 -13.00 17.53
N TYR A 108 -4.84 -14.01 16.67
CA TYR A 108 -4.67 -15.41 17.06
C TYR A 108 -3.40 -15.98 16.41
N ARG A 109 -2.96 -17.14 16.90
CA ARG A 109 -1.80 -17.84 16.39
C ARG A 109 -2.16 -18.63 15.14
N VAL A 110 -1.29 -18.62 14.13
CA VAL A 110 -1.53 -19.27 12.83
C VAL A 110 -0.61 -20.49 12.67
N ALA A 111 -1.20 -21.64 12.37
CA ALA A 111 -0.42 -22.82 11.98
C ALA A 111 -0.04 -22.71 10.50
N TYR A 112 1.26 -22.73 10.21
CA TYR A 112 1.77 -22.82 8.85
C TYR A 112 1.41 -24.17 8.22
N SER A 113 0.99 -24.15 6.95
CA SER A 113 0.70 -25.35 6.16
C SER A 113 1.59 -25.42 4.94
N THR A 114 2.31 -26.54 4.79
CA THR A 114 3.11 -26.85 3.59
C THR A 114 2.25 -27.16 2.36
N SER A 115 0.96 -27.44 2.56
CA SER A 115 0.02 -27.78 1.47
C SER A 115 -0.63 -26.54 0.85
N VAL A 116 -0.35 -25.34 1.38
CA VAL A 116 -0.82 -24.06 0.84
C VAL A 116 0.28 -23.49 -0.02
N ASP A 117 -0.04 -23.18 -1.28
CA ASP A 117 0.86 -22.49 -2.21
C ASP A 117 0.76 -20.97 -2.00
N PRO A 118 1.80 -20.30 -1.49
CA PRO A 118 1.79 -18.86 -1.25
C PRO A 118 2.14 -18.04 -2.51
N SER A 119 2.33 -18.67 -3.67
CA SER A 119 2.63 -17.97 -4.92
C SER A 119 1.57 -16.93 -5.26
N ILE A 120 1.98 -15.84 -5.91
CA ILE A 120 1.06 -14.80 -6.34
C ILE A 120 0.25 -15.29 -7.54
N ILE A 121 -1.05 -15.40 -7.36
CA ILE A 121 -2.06 -15.71 -8.38
C ILE A 121 -2.00 -14.63 -9.46
N ASN A 122 -1.97 -15.07 -10.72
CA ASN A 122 -1.89 -14.16 -11.87
C ASN A 122 -3.04 -13.13 -11.86
N ALA A 123 -4.28 -13.59 -11.66
CA ALA A 123 -5.46 -12.71 -11.57
C ALA A 123 -5.42 -11.71 -10.42
N PHE A 124 -4.73 -12.05 -9.31
CA PHE A 124 -4.53 -11.11 -8.20
C PHE A 124 -3.67 -9.91 -8.63
N SER A 125 -2.52 -10.17 -9.26
CA SER A 125 -1.56 -9.11 -9.63
C SER A 125 -1.90 -8.38 -10.94
N ALA A 126 -2.48 -9.10 -11.91
CA ALA A 126 -2.79 -8.55 -13.23
C ALA A 126 -4.15 -7.86 -13.31
N ALA A 127 -5.07 -8.12 -12.37
CA ALA A 127 -6.41 -7.51 -12.37
C ALA A 127 -6.90 -7.10 -10.98
N ALA A 128 -7.18 -8.04 -10.08
CA ALA A 128 -7.99 -7.77 -8.89
C ALA A 128 -7.36 -6.73 -7.95
N PHE A 129 -6.07 -6.85 -7.61
CA PHE A 129 -5.39 -5.91 -6.72
C PHE A 129 -5.08 -4.55 -7.37
N ARG A 130 -5.44 -4.37 -8.65
CA ARG A 130 -5.35 -3.10 -9.37
C ARG A 130 -6.57 -2.20 -9.16
N PHE A 131 -7.58 -2.64 -8.39
CA PHE A 131 -8.68 -1.76 -7.97
C PHE A 131 -8.17 -0.47 -7.31
N GLY A 132 -6.98 -0.51 -6.69
CA GLY A 132 -6.35 0.67 -6.10
C GLY A 132 -6.11 1.82 -7.08
N HIS A 133 -6.11 1.57 -8.40
CA HIS A 133 -6.00 2.63 -9.40
C HIS A 133 -7.21 3.56 -9.44
N THR A 134 -8.38 3.11 -8.99
CA THR A 134 -9.59 3.95 -8.88
C THR A 134 -9.51 4.88 -7.68
N LEU A 135 -8.68 4.53 -6.67
CA LEU A 135 -8.52 5.32 -5.44
C LEU A 135 -7.59 6.53 -5.64
N ILE A 136 -6.90 6.62 -6.77
CA ILE A 136 -5.88 7.64 -7.03
C ILE A 136 -6.53 9.03 -7.12
N PRO A 137 -6.08 10.03 -6.32
CA PRO A 137 -6.56 11.39 -6.46
C PRO A 137 -5.96 12.09 -7.69
N ARG A 138 -6.69 13.10 -8.19
CA ARG A 138 -6.27 13.91 -9.34
C ARG A 138 -5.07 14.80 -9.01
N GLU A 139 -5.06 15.37 -7.82
CA GLU A 139 -4.11 16.40 -7.42
C GLU A 139 -3.52 16.05 -6.06
N TYR A 140 -2.30 16.53 -5.84
CA TYR A 140 -1.52 16.26 -4.65
C TYR A 140 -1.06 17.58 -4.06
N ASN A 141 -1.60 17.93 -2.90
CA ASN A 141 -1.21 19.13 -2.18
C ASN A 141 -0.08 18.80 -1.20
N VAL A 142 1.13 19.22 -1.56
CA VAL A 142 2.33 18.96 -0.78
C VAL A 142 2.83 20.27 -0.21
N SER A 143 2.65 20.45 1.11
CA SER A 143 3.09 21.67 1.82
C SER A 143 2.50 22.97 1.26
N GLY A 144 1.24 22.92 0.80
CA GLY A 144 0.52 24.07 0.25
C GLY A 144 0.71 24.30 -1.25
N VAL A 145 1.51 23.46 -1.91
CA VAL A 145 1.68 23.48 -3.37
C VAL A 145 0.88 22.32 -3.96
N ILE A 146 -0.07 22.64 -4.84
CA ILE A 146 -0.92 21.65 -5.50
C ILE A 146 -0.28 21.24 -6.82
N PHE A 147 -0.05 19.94 -6.98
CA PHE A 147 0.45 19.35 -8.21
C PHE A 147 -0.63 18.48 -8.84
N PRO A 148 -0.95 18.62 -10.13
CA PRO A 148 -1.65 17.55 -10.83
C PRO A 148 -0.76 16.30 -10.86
N LEU A 149 -1.35 15.12 -10.67
CA LEU A 149 -0.59 13.87 -10.55
C LEU A 149 0.35 13.62 -11.73
N ARG A 150 -0.04 14.00 -12.96
CA ARG A 150 0.83 13.86 -14.14
C ARG A 150 2.20 14.53 -14.00
N LYS A 151 2.31 15.57 -13.17
CA LYS A 151 3.56 16.32 -12.92
C LYS A 151 4.40 15.74 -11.77
N LEU A 152 3.92 14.68 -11.13
CA LEU A 152 4.61 14.00 -10.02
C LEU A 152 5.31 12.71 -10.44
N PHE A 153 4.88 12.07 -11.52
CA PHE A 153 5.50 10.82 -11.95
C PHE A 153 7.00 10.99 -12.16
N PHE A 154 7.79 10.08 -11.62
CA PHE A 154 9.24 10.06 -11.82
C PHE A 154 9.97 11.34 -11.35
N ARG A 155 9.43 12.02 -10.32
CA ARG A 155 9.97 13.25 -9.70
C ARG A 155 10.47 13.04 -8.26
N PRO A 156 11.51 12.21 -8.05
CA PRO A 156 12.06 11.97 -6.71
C PRO A 156 12.66 13.23 -6.06
N ASP A 157 13.00 14.25 -6.86
CA ASP A 157 13.50 15.55 -6.40
C ASP A 157 12.54 16.24 -5.42
N LEU A 158 11.23 16.01 -5.57
CA LEU A 158 10.21 16.54 -4.67
C LEU A 158 10.30 15.96 -3.24
N VAL A 159 11.13 14.94 -3.01
CA VAL A 159 11.37 14.34 -1.69
C VAL A 159 12.67 14.82 -1.06
N PHE A 160 13.67 15.25 -1.84
CA PHE A 160 15.03 15.56 -1.36
C PHE A 160 15.04 16.48 -0.14
N ASP A 161 14.32 17.61 -0.24
CA ASP A 161 14.21 18.59 0.85
C ASP A 161 12.79 18.68 1.43
N ASN A 162 11.92 17.73 1.07
CA ASN A 162 10.50 17.78 1.44
C ASN A 162 9.88 16.42 1.79
N PHE A 163 10.70 15.44 2.13
CA PHE A 163 10.28 14.12 2.62
C PHE A 163 9.20 14.20 3.70
N HIS A 164 9.39 15.05 4.70
CA HIS A 164 8.44 15.22 5.80
C HIS A 164 7.13 15.87 5.36
N GLY A 165 7.20 16.87 4.47
CA GLY A 165 6.03 17.51 3.88
C GLY A 165 5.20 16.54 3.04
N MET A 166 5.86 15.59 2.36
CA MET A 166 5.20 14.51 1.63
C MET A 166 4.48 13.53 2.56
N LEU A 167 5.15 13.03 3.60
CA LEU A 167 4.51 12.15 4.58
C LEU A 167 3.34 12.83 5.29
N LYS A 168 3.49 14.11 5.66
CA LYS A 168 2.39 14.91 6.22
C LYS A 168 1.24 14.97 5.23
N ALA A 169 1.48 15.31 3.97
CA ALA A 169 0.44 15.39 2.95
C ALA A 169 -0.37 14.10 2.79
N LEU A 170 0.26 12.93 2.90
CA LEU A 170 -0.40 11.62 2.79
C LEU A 170 -1.40 11.33 3.94
N VAL A 171 -1.26 11.98 5.09
CA VAL A 171 -2.08 11.70 6.28
C VAL A 171 -2.73 12.93 6.88
N ASP A 172 -2.53 14.10 6.27
CA ASP A 172 -3.07 15.38 6.74
C ASP A 172 -4.58 15.39 6.54
N PRO A 173 -5.36 15.48 7.63
CA PRO A 173 -6.81 15.40 7.53
C PRO A 173 -7.47 16.62 6.90
N THR A 174 -6.73 17.73 6.77
CA THR A 174 -7.19 18.95 6.11
C THR A 174 -6.86 18.97 4.62
N ASN A 175 -6.23 17.90 4.13
CA ASN A 175 -5.78 17.79 2.75
C ASN A 175 -6.79 16.97 1.93
N ASP A 176 -7.89 17.61 1.56
CA ASP A 176 -8.96 17.01 0.75
C ASP A 176 -8.44 16.56 -0.63
N ASP A 177 -7.41 17.21 -1.16
CA ASP A 177 -6.80 16.90 -2.45
C ASP A 177 -6.20 15.48 -2.46
N MET A 178 -5.61 15.06 -1.33
CA MET A 178 -4.90 13.79 -1.16
C MET A 178 -5.79 12.61 -0.73
N GLN A 179 -7.08 12.85 -0.48
CA GLN A 179 -7.99 11.79 -0.04
C GLN A 179 -8.21 10.75 -1.15
N ALA A 180 -8.26 9.48 -0.74
CA ALA A 180 -8.57 8.39 -1.64
C ALA A 180 -9.94 8.59 -2.29
N ARG A 181 -10.01 8.36 -3.61
CA ARG A 181 -11.26 8.36 -4.38
C ARG A 181 -12.08 7.11 -4.07
N GLN A 182 -13.23 6.97 -4.73
CA GLN A 182 -14.11 5.82 -4.53
C GLN A 182 -13.60 4.59 -5.30
N ILE A 183 -14.05 3.41 -4.89
CA ILE A 183 -13.90 2.21 -5.70
C ILE A 183 -15.10 2.17 -6.65
N ASP A 184 -14.85 2.53 -7.90
CA ASP A 184 -15.86 2.54 -8.97
C ASP A 184 -15.19 2.37 -10.34
N GLN A 185 -15.97 2.48 -11.41
CA GLN A 185 -15.49 2.37 -12.78
C GLN A 185 -14.71 3.58 -13.30
N HIS A 186 -14.49 4.63 -12.48
CA HIS A 186 -13.86 5.86 -12.92
C HIS A 186 -12.42 5.95 -12.42
N LEU A 187 -11.53 6.31 -13.34
CA LEU A 187 -10.16 6.69 -13.02
C LEU A 187 -9.98 8.15 -13.41
N VAL A 188 -9.15 8.86 -12.65
CA VAL A 188 -8.86 10.28 -12.92
C VAL A 188 -8.12 10.45 -14.24
N VAL A 189 -8.37 11.55 -14.94
CA VAL A 189 -7.76 11.84 -16.26
C VAL A 189 -6.23 11.82 -16.23
N GLU A 190 -5.63 12.10 -15.07
CA GLU A 190 -4.19 12.06 -14.85
C GLU A 190 -3.57 10.69 -15.14
N VAL A 191 -4.34 9.61 -15.00
CA VAL A 191 -3.88 8.24 -15.29
C VAL A 191 -4.53 7.63 -16.52
N THR A 192 -5.63 8.18 -17.05
CA THR A 192 -6.26 7.66 -18.29
C THR A 192 -5.87 8.43 -19.55
N GLY A 193 -5.29 9.62 -19.43
CA GLY A 193 -4.77 10.39 -20.57
C GLY A 193 -3.35 10.90 -20.39
N HIS A 194 -2.83 10.98 -19.15
CA HIS A 194 -1.56 11.64 -18.85
C HIS A 194 -0.59 10.76 -18.05
N LEU A 195 -0.80 9.44 -18.02
CA LEU A 195 0.09 8.53 -17.30
C LEU A 195 1.49 8.61 -17.91
N PHE A 196 2.48 8.93 -17.07
CA PHE A 196 3.89 9.08 -17.47
C PHE A 196 4.10 10.05 -18.64
N GLU A 197 3.25 11.07 -18.73
CA GLU A 197 3.39 12.12 -19.73
C GLU A 197 4.75 12.84 -19.57
N PRO A 198 5.54 12.98 -20.66
CA PRO A 198 6.83 13.65 -20.59
C PRO A 198 6.72 15.09 -20.07
N ALA A 199 7.58 15.45 -19.11
CA ALA A 199 7.57 16.76 -18.47
C ALA A 199 7.89 17.93 -19.44
N ASP A 200 8.56 17.63 -20.57
CA ASP A 200 8.99 18.58 -21.61
C ASP A 200 7.92 18.82 -22.69
N GLN A 201 6.71 18.31 -22.50
CA GLN A 201 5.63 18.52 -23.45
C GLN A 201 5.17 19.98 -23.49
N GLU A 202 5.18 20.55 -24.71
CA GLU A 202 4.64 21.88 -24.99
C GLU A 202 3.15 21.98 -24.59
N PRO A 203 2.69 23.11 -24.01
CA PRO A 203 1.34 23.24 -23.45
C PRO A 203 0.19 22.92 -24.41
N ASP A 204 0.37 23.17 -25.71
CA ASP A 204 -0.64 23.00 -26.75
C ASP A 204 -0.47 21.70 -27.57
N ALA A 205 0.53 20.88 -27.26
CA ALA A 205 0.75 19.63 -27.98
C ALA A 205 -0.24 18.54 -27.52
N PRO A 206 -0.71 17.65 -28.42
CA PRO A 206 -1.55 16.51 -28.05
C PRO A 206 -0.84 15.64 -27.00
N SER A 207 -1.56 15.26 -25.93
CA SER A 207 -0.99 14.45 -24.85
C SER A 207 -0.30 13.21 -25.41
N ARG A 208 0.91 12.94 -24.91
CA ARG A 208 1.66 11.70 -25.17
C ARG A 208 1.60 10.75 -23.98
N GLY A 209 0.68 10.99 -23.04
CA GLY A 209 0.47 10.12 -21.89
C GLY A 209 -0.15 8.78 -22.27
N LEU A 210 0.08 7.79 -21.42
CA LEU A 210 -0.55 6.49 -21.51
C LEU A 210 -1.92 6.49 -20.81
N ASP A 211 -2.70 5.44 -21.06
CA ASP A 211 -3.95 5.17 -20.36
C ASP A 211 -3.80 3.93 -19.46
N LEU A 212 -3.80 4.14 -18.15
CA LEU A 212 -3.67 3.09 -17.13
C LEU A 212 -4.84 2.10 -17.16
N ALA A 213 -6.06 2.55 -17.42
CA ALA A 213 -7.23 1.67 -17.50
C ALA A 213 -7.11 0.76 -18.73
N ALA A 214 -6.77 1.34 -19.89
CA ALA A 214 -6.52 0.57 -21.11
C ALA A 214 -5.35 -0.40 -20.93
N LEU A 215 -4.27 0.02 -20.27
CA LEU A 215 -3.14 -0.85 -19.93
C LEU A 215 -3.54 -2.00 -19.01
N ASN A 216 -4.41 -1.79 -18.03
CA ASN A 216 -4.88 -2.88 -17.15
C ASN A 216 -5.70 -3.90 -17.92
N ILE A 217 -6.61 -3.45 -18.78
CA ILE A 217 -7.40 -4.33 -19.65
C ILE A 217 -6.48 -5.12 -20.59
N GLN A 218 -5.61 -4.42 -21.32
CA GLN A 218 -4.68 -5.05 -22.25
C GLN A 218 -3.70 -6.00 -21.54
N ARG A 219 -3.26 -5.67 -20.32
CA ARG A 219 -2.41 -6.55 -19.49
C ARG A 219 -3.15 -7.81 -19.05
N GLY A 220 -4.45 -7.72 -18.73
CA GLY A 220 -5.27 -8.89 -18.46
C GLY A 220 -5.28 -9.87 -19.64
N ARG A 221 -5.42 -9.33 -20.86
CA ARG A 221 -5.39 -10.12 -22.11
C ARG A 221 -4.01 -10.71 -22.40
N ASP A 222 -2.95 -9.91 -22.26
CA ASP A 222 -1.54 -10.33 -22.36
C ASP A 222 -1.23 -11.51 -21.42
N HIS A 223 -1.77 -11.44 -20.20
CA HIS A 223 -1.62 -12.48 -19.19
C HIS A 223 -2.54 -13.69 -19.38
N GLY A 224 -3.38 -13.69 -20.42
CA GLY A 224 -4.34 -14.76 -20.71
C GLY A 224 -5.36 -14.98 -19.59
N LEU A 225 -5.76 -13.91 -18.89
CA LEU A 225 -6.76 -14.03 -17.82
C LEU A 225 -8.12 -14.45 -18.42
N PRO A 226 -8.80 -15.44 -17.82
CA PRO A 226 -10.18 -15.72 -18.17
C PRO A 226 -11.09 -14.49 -17.99
N PRO A 227 -12.20 -14.41 -18.73
CA PRO A 227 -13.18 -13.35 -18.56
C PRO A 227 -13.81 -13.33 -17.17
N HIS A 228 -14.44 -12.21 -16.83
CA HIS A 228 -15.07 -11.96 -15.53
C HIS A 228 -16.05 -13.07 -15.10
N ASN A 229 -16.90 -13.54 -16.01
CA ASN A 229 -17.87 -14.61 -15.72
C ASN A 229 -17.21 -15.95 -15.34
N GLU A 230 -16.02 -16.26 -15.84
CA GLU A 230 -15.28 -17.46 -15.42
C GLU A 230 -14.78 -17.33 -13.98
N PHE A 231 -14.31 -16.15 -13.59
CA PHE A 231 -13.95 -15.90 -12.18
C PHE A 231 -15.16 -15.90 -11.26
N ARG A 232 -16.32 -15.41 -11.71
CA ARG A 232 -17.58 -15.56 -10.96
C ARG A 232 -17.88 -17.03 -10.68
N LYS A 233 -17.79 -17.91 -11.69
CA LYS A 233 -17.98 -19.37 -11.53
C LYS A 233 -16.96 -19.97 -10.55
N ILE A 234 -15.67 -19.63 -10.68
CA ILE A 234 -14.61 -20.09 -9.77
C ILE A 234 -14.92 -19.69 -8.32
N CYS A 235 -15.45 -18.50 -8.12
CA CYS A 235 -15.83 -17.97 -6.82
C CYS A 235 -17.21 -18.46 -6.32
N GLY A 236 -17.89 -19.36 -7.06
CA GLY A 236 -19.21 -19.86 -6.69
C GLY A 236 -20.34 -18.82 -6.82
N LEU A 237 -20.12 -17.78 -7.62
CA LEU A 237 -21.06 -16.70 -7.87
C LEU A 237 -21.88 -17.00 -9.14
N PRO A 238 -23.15 -16.54 -9.22
CA PRO A 238 -23.95 -16.70 -10.43
C PRO A 238 -23.32 -15.91 -11.58
N ALA A 239 -23.19 -16.53 -12.76
CA ALA A 239 -22.71 -15.83 -13.95
C ALA A 239 -23.72 -14.76 -14.39
N ILE A 240 -23.21 -13.62 -14.84
CA ILE A 240 -24.03 -12.57 -15.45
C ILE A 240 -24.55 -13.08 -16.80
N GLN A 241 -25.84 -12.93 -17.06
CA GLN A 241 -26.52 -13.47 -18.24
C GLN A 241 -26.80 -12.40 -19.30
N SER A 242 -26.91 -11.13 -18.91
CA SER A 242 -27.11 -10.03 -19.87
C SER A 242 -26.45 -8.73 -19.44
N PHE A 243 -26.18 -7.86 -20.41
CA PHE A 243 -25.62 -6.54 -20.14
C PHE A 243 -26.53 -5.67 -19.27
N ASP A 244 -27.85 -5.93 -19.27
CA ASP A 244 -28.84 -5.19 -18.48
C ASP A 244 -28.62 -5.34 -16.96
N GLU A 245 -27.96 -6.42 -16.52
CA GLU A 245 -27.63 -6.64 -15.10
C GLU A 245 -26.62 -5.61 -14.57
N PHE A 246 -25.87 -4.92 -15.45
CA PHE A 246 -25.01 -3.80 -15.07
C PHE A 246 -25.75 -2.45 -15.02
N GLY A 247 -27.07 -2.45 -15.18
CA GLY A 247 -27.88 -1.24 -15.18
C GLY A 247 -27.52 -0.28 -16.33
N PRO A 248 -27.46 1.04 -16.09
CA PRO A 248 -27.25 2.03 -17.17
C PRO A 248 -25.97 1.83 -17.99
N ILE A 249 -24.92 1.24 -17.40
CA ILE A 249 -23.64 1.05 -18.09
C ILE A 249 -23.67 -0.14 -19.06
N GLY A 250 -24.68 -1.01 -18.96
CA GLY A 250 -24.87 -2.17 -19.83
C GLY A 250 -24.88 -1.82 -21.31
N ALA A 251 -25.51 -0.70 -21.68
CA ALA A 251 -25.53 -0.21 -23.06
C ALA A 251 -24.14 0.20 -23.59
N SER A 252 -23.25 0.70 -22.72
CA SER A 252 -21.87 1.00 -23.11
C SER A 252 -21.07 -0.29 -23.27
N LEU A 253 -21.25 -1.26 -22.37
CA LEU A 253 -20.59 -2.57 -22.46
C LEU A 253 -20.99 -3.33 -23.72
N SER A 254 -22.29 -3.37 -24.05
CA SER A 254 -22.78 -4.06 -25.26
C SER A 254 -22.33 -3.41 -26.57
N SER A 255 -21.87 -2.16 -26.53
CA SER A 255 -21.28 -1.49 -27.69
C SER A 255 -19.82 -1.90 -27.96
N VAL A 256 -19.14 -2.51 -26.98
CA VAL A 256 -17.71 -2.88 -27.07
C VAL A 256 -17.42 -4.37 -26.83
N TYR A 257 -18.33 -5.10 -26.19
CA TYR A 257 -18.27 -6.56 -25.99
C TYR A 257 -19.43 -7.24 -26.72
N ASN A 258 -19.16 -8.37 -27.37
CA ASN A 258 -20.21 -9.13 -28.07
C ASN A 258 -21.07 -9.94 -27.09
N SER A 259 -20.46 -10.45 -26.01
CA SER A 259 -21.12 -11.18 -24.93
C SER A 259 -20.67 -10.69 -23.57
N VAL A 260 -21.52 -10.88 -22.54
CA VAL A 260 -21.12 -10.71 -21.13
C VAL A 260 -20.00 -11.67 -20.72
N ASP A 261 -19.88 -12.80 -21.43
CA ASP A 261 -18.78 -13.75 -21.25
C ASP A 261 -17.45 -13.26 -21.83
N ASP A 262 -17.41 -12.13 -22.55
CA ASP A 262 -16.18 -11.54 -23.10
C ASP A 262 -15.60 -10.44 -22.20
N ILE A 263 -16.31 -10.04 -21.13
CA ILE A 263 -15.92 -8.90 -20.29
C ILE A 263 -14.60 -9.20 -19.56
N ASP A 264 -13.58 -8.36 -19.76
CA ASP A 264 -12.29 -8.46 -19.08
C ASP A 264 -12.46 -8.42 -17.56
N LEU A 265 -11.69 -9.24 -16.83
CA LEU A 265 -11.80 -9.36 -15.36
C LEU A 265 -11.67 -8.01 -14.64
N PHE A 266 -10.75 -7.13 -15.10
CA PHE A 266 -10.57 -5.82 -14.49
C PHE A 266 -11.83 -4.95 -14.61
N THR A 267 -12.44 -4.91 -15.80
CA THR A 267 -13.68 -4.16 -16.07
C THR A 267 -14.84 -4.74 -15.27
N GLY A 268 -15.09 -6.05 -15.39
CA GLY A 268 -16.24 -6.67 -14.73
C GLY A 268 -16.17 -6.59 -13.20
N GLY A 269 -14.98 -6.79 -12.62
CA GLY A 269 -14.81 -6.74 -11.17
C GLY A 269 -14.97 -5.33 -10.55
N LEU A 270 -14.64 -4.26 -11.30
CA LEU A 270 -14.89 -2.89 -10.86
C LEU A 270 -16.36 -2.48 -10.90
N LEU A 271 -17.16 -3.13 -11.76
CA LEU A 271 -18.59 -2.85 -11.92
C LEU A 271 -19.46 -3.56 -10.90
N GLU A 272 -18.91 -4.48 -10.12
CA GLU A 272 -19.65 -5.16 -9.08
C GLU A 272 -19.91 -4.25 -7.88
N SER A 273 -21.14 -4.29 -7.36
CA SER A 273 -21.48 -3.60 -6.12
C SER A 273 -20.74 -4.20 -4.92
N ALA A 274 -20.31 -3.35 -4.01
CA ALA A 274 -19.52 -3.78 -2.86
C ALA A 274 -20.30 -4.69 -1.88
N ASP A 275 -19.61 -5.70 -1.33
CA ASP A 275 -20.11 -6.54 -0.25
C ASP A 275 -20.18 -5.72 1.04
N ALA A 276 -21.29 -5.05 1.34
CA ALA A 276 -21.42 -4.23 2.55
C ALA A 276 -21.05 -5.03 3.83
N PRO A 277 -20.21 -4.52 4.76
CA PRO A 277 -19.56 -3.20 4.85
C PRO A 277 -18.16 -3.08 4.17
N GLY A 278 -17.73 -4.06 3.38
CA GLY A 278 -16.54 -3.96 2.54
C GLY A 278 -16.72 -2.97 1.37
N LYS A 279 -15.63 -2.72 0.62
CA LYS A 279 -15.62 -1.78 -0.51
C LYS A 279 -15.47 -2.44 -1.88
N LEU A 280 -15.25 -3.75 -1.92
CA LEU A 280 -15.07 -4.51 -3.15
C LEU A 280 -16.29 -5.38 -3.45
N GLY A 281 -16.56 -5.58 -4.74
CA GLY A 281 -17.52 -6.58 -5.19
C GLY A 281 -17.04 -8.01 -4.96
N PRO A 282 -17.97 -8.98 -4.98
CA PRO A 282 -17.73 -10.35 -4.56
C PRO A 282 -16.63 -11.09 -5.32
N THR A 283 -16.43 -10.82 -6.61
CA THR A 283 -15.37 -11.45 -7.42
C THR A 283 -13.99 -10.97 -6.99
N PHE A 284 -13.79 -9.65 -6.85
CA PHE A 284 -12.51 -9.13 -6.35
C PHE A 284 -12.29 -9.50 -4.88
N SER A 285 -13.34 -9.46 -4.05
CA SER A 285 -13.30 -9.95 -2.67
C SER A 285 -12.79 -11.39 -2.61
N CYS A 286 -13.35 -12.30 -3.41
CA CYS A 286 -12.94 -13.69 -3.49
C CYS A 286 -11.46 -13.85 -3.90
N ILE A 287 -11.04 -13.23 -5.01
CA ILE A 287 -9.66 -13.36 -5.53
C ILE A 287 -8.64 -12.82 -4.51
N ILE A 288 -8.90 -11.64 -3.95
CA ILE A 288 -8.00 -10.99 -2.98
C ILE A 288 -7.98 -11.78 -1.68
N ALA A 289 -9.14 -12.20 -1.16
CA ALA A 289 -9.19 -12.99 0.06
C ALA A 289 -8.47 -14.33 -0.09
N THR A 290 -8.61 -14.98 -1.25
CA THR A 290 -7.92 -16.23 -1.59
C THR A 290 -6.41 -16.03 -1.55
N GLN A 291 -5.89 -15.02 -2.27
CA GLN A 291 -4.47 -14.71 -2.27
C GLN A 291 -3.92 -14.41 -0.88
N LEU A 292 -4.61 -13.55 -0.13
CA LEU A 292 -4.15 -13.11 1.19
C LEU A 292 -4.22 -14.23 2.23
N SER A 293 -5.15 -15.18 2.05
CA SER A 293 -5.24 -16.39 2.88
C SER A 293 -4.05 -17.30 2.58
N ALA A 294 -3.75 -17.52 1.30
CA ALA A 294 -2.60 -18.29 0.87
C ALA A 294 -1.27 -17.70 1.40
N LEU A 295 -1.10 -16.38 1.30
CA LEU A 295 0.07 -15.68 1.86
C LEU A 295 0.15 -15.79 3.39
N LYS A 296 -0.97 -15.89 4.10
CA LYS A 296 -0.99 -16.00 5.56
C LYS A 296 -0.69 -17.41 6.05
N PHE A 297 -1.33 -18.42 5.46
CA PHE A 297 -1.20 -19.82 5.91
C PHE A 297 -0.05 -20.57 5.25
N GLY A 298 0.39 -20.13 4.07
CA GLY A 298 1.55 -20.64 3.34
C GLY A 298 2.87 -19.92 3.64
N ASP A 299 2.87 -18.89 4.49
CA ASP A 299 4.10 -18.22 4.95
C ASP A 299 4.58 -18.80 6.28
N ARG A 300 5.69 -19.55 6.23
CA ARG A 300 6.36 -20.11 7.40
C ARG A 300 6.76 -19.03 8.42
N PHE A 301 7.04 -17.81 7.95
CA PHE A 301 7.48 -16.66 8.73
C PHE A 301 6.37 -15.61 8.96
N TYR A 302 5.10 -15.93 8.68
CA TYR A 302 3.99 -15.04 9.00
C TYR A 302 4.07 -14.64 10.47
N PHE A 303 3.87 -13.35 10.77
CA PHE A 303 4.25 -12.83 12.08
C PHE A 303 3.56 -13.54 13.25
N GLU A 304 2.33 -14.02 13.10
CA GLU A 304 1.60 -14.77 14.14
C GLU A 304 1.79 -16.29 14.08
N THR A 305 2.77 -16.79 13.33
CA THR A 305 3.05 -18.22 13.18
C THR A 305 3.26 -18.91 14.55
N THR A 306 2.79 -20.16 14.66
CA THR A 306 3.06 -21.04 15.82
C THR A 306 4.41 -21.73 15.73
N ARG A 307 5.09 -21.67 14.57
CA ARG A 307 6.35 -22.39 14.38
C ARG A 307 7.47 -21.80 15.23
N SER A 308 8.33 -22.68 15.72
CA SER A 308 9.54 -22.35 16.45
C SER A 308 10.74 -22.93 15.70
N PRO A 309 11.85 -22.18 15.55
CA PRO A 309 12.14 -20.86 16.14
C PRO A 309 11.67 -19.65 15.31
N GLU A 310 10.89 -19.85 14.24
CA GLU A 310 10.54 -18.78 13.29
C GLU A 310 9.60 -17.73 13.90
N GLY A 311 8.63 -18.12 14.72
CA GLY A 311 7.64 -17.23 15.31
C GLY A 311 8.20 -16.32 16.41
N PHE A 312 7.44 -15.28 16.72
CA PHE A 312 7.65 -14.47 17.93
C PHE A 312 7.03 -15.16 19.15
N ASN A 313 7.56 -14.92 20.35
CA ASN A 313 6.87 -15.33 21.58
C ASN A 313 5.61 -14.46 21.85
N ASP A 314 4.77 -14.84 22.81
CA ASP A 314 3.48 -14.16 23.03
C ASP A 314 3.63 -12.69 23.44
N GLU A 315 4.64 -12.35 24.23
CA GLU A 315 4.89 -10.98 24.66
C GLU A 315 5.40 -10.10 23.50
N GLN A 316 6.31 -10.65 22.67
CA GLN A 316 6.77 -10.01 21.44
C GLN A 316 5.59 -9.75 20.48
N LEU A 317 4.68 -10.72 20.30
CA LEU A 317 3.47 -10.52 19.50
C LEU A 317 2.53 -9.47 20.07
N LYS A 318 2.28 -9.48 21.38
CA LYS A 318 1.48 -8.45 22.04
C LYS A 318 2.10 -7.06 21.85
N SER A 319 3.42 -6.96 21.81
CA SER A 319 4.15 -5.73 21.51
C SER A 319 3.94 -5.29 20.04
N ILE A 320 4.13 -6.19 19.07
CA ILE A 320 3.97 -5.89 17.63
C ILE A 320 2.52 -5.52 17.27
N ARG A 321 1.52 -6.25 17.79
CA ARG A 321 0.08 -6.01 17.51
C ARG A 321 -0.40 -4.62 17.95
N ARG A 322 0.35 -3.95 18.83
CA ARG A 322 0.04 -2.59 19.30
C ARG A 322 0.61 -1.52 18.38
N VAL A 323 1.45 -1.87 17.40
CA VAL A 323 2.04 -0.91 16.46
C VAL A 323 1.04 -0.65 15.34
N THR A 324 0.72 0.62 15.13
CA THR A 324 -0.14 1.13 14.05
C THR A 324 0.66 1.97 13.08
N LEU A 325 0.13 2.24 11.89
CA LEU A 325 0.77 3.18 10.94
C LEU A 325 0.94 4.57 11.57
N SER A 326 -0.05 5.06 12.31
CA SER A 326 0.07 6.33 13.05
C SER A 326 1.22 6.33 14.06
N LYS A 327 1.48 5.20 14.73
CA LYS A 327 2.63 5.07 15.64
C LYS A 327 3.96 5.08 14.88
N VAL A 328 4.03 4.43 13.73
CA VAL A 328 5.22 4.46 12.85
C VAL A 328 5.52 5.90 12.43
N LEU A 329 4.52 6.62 11.93
CA LEU A 329 4.64 8.02 11.53
C LEU A 329 5.02 8.94 12.70
N CYS A 330 4.58 8.64 13.92
CA CYS A 330 4.97 9.41 15.11
C CYS A 330 6.30 8.96 15.75
N PHE A 331 6.89 7.82 15.38
CA PHE A 331 7.92 7.17 16.20
C PHE A 331 9.21 8.00 16.34
N PHE A 332 9.53 8.82 15.35
CA PHE A 332 10.81 9.53 15.23
C PHE A 332 10.84 10.82 16.09
N PRO A 333 11.75 10.94 17.09
CA PRO A 333 11.89 12.13 17.95
C PRO A 333 13.15 12.97 17.63
N GLY A 334 13.25 14.17 18.21
CA GLY A 334 14.43 15.06 18.11
C GLY A 334 14.62 15.69 16.73
N ASP A 335 15.85 15.61 16.20
CA ASP A 335 16.21 16.07 14.85
C ASP A 335 15.47 15.28 13.73
N TYR A 336 14.88 14.14 14.08
CA TYR A 336 14.00 13.35 13.23
C TYR A 336 12.51 13.62 13.47
N GLU A 337 12.14 14.65 14.25
CA GLU A 337 10.75 15.10 14.32
C GLU A 337 10.33 15.64 12.96
N PHE A 338 9.24 15.10 12.40
CA PHE A 338 8.73 15.46 11.09
C PHE A 338 8.26 16.91 11.06
N LYS A 339 9.14 17.83 10.65
CA LYS A 339 8.85 19.26 10.47
C LYS A 339 8.53 19.53 9.01
N ASP A 340 7.51 20.32 8.74
CA ASP A 340 7.32 20.87 7.40
C ASP A 340 8.33 22.00 7.10
N LYS A 341 8.26 22.57 5.89
CA LYS A 341 9.14 23.69 5.46
C LYS A 341 9.05 24.93 6.36
N LYS A 342 8.01 25.05 7.20
CA LYS A 342 7.82 26.13 8.18
C LYS A 342 8.34 25.77 9.57
N GLY A 343 8.85 24.55 9.75
CA GLY A 343 9.35 24.05 11.03
C GLY A 343 8.28 23.37 11.89
N ASP A 344 7.06 23.19 11.39
CA ASP A 344 5.96 22.63 12.18
C ASP A 344 6.00 21.11 12.22
N VAL A 345 6.21 20.58 13.42
CA VAL A 345 6.20 19.13 13.69
C VAL A 345 4.80 18.54 13.44
N ILE A 346 4.68 17.31 12.92
CA ILE A 346 3.43 16.52 13.03
C ILE A 346 3.13 16.32 14.53
N ARG A 347 2.35 17.23 15.10
CA ARG A 347 2.01 17.21 16.53
C ARG A 347 0.88 16.25 16.82
N HIS A 348 -0.02 16.07 15.86
CA HIS A 348 -1.24 15.28 16.00
C HIS A 348 -1.46 14.41 14.76
N ILE A 349 -1.99 13.22 14.98
CA ILE A 349 -2.40 12.28 13.93
C ILE A 349 -3.64 11.51 14.40
N GLN A 350 -4.48 11.09 13.48
CA GLN A 350 -5.62 10.21 13.71
C GLN A 350 -5.18 8.85 14.29
N ARG A 351 -6.12 8.18 14.96
CA ARG A 351 -5.85 6.88 15.59
C ARG A 351 -5.51 5.81 14.55
N ASP A 352 -6.29 5.77 13.47
CA ASP A 352 -6.07 4.94 12.29
C ASP A 352 -5.73 5.86 11.12
N ALA A 353 -4.51 5.73 10.59
CA ALA A 353 -4.00 6.61 9.53
C ALA A 353 -4.71 6.43 8.18
N PHE A 354 -5.41 5.32 7.95
CA PHE A 354 -6.10 5.05 6.69
C PHE A 354 -7.51 5.65 6.62
N ILE A 355 -8.04 6.14 7.74
CA ILE A 355 -9.38 6.73 7.83
C ILE A 355 -9.24 8.23 8.10
N VAL A 356 -10.02 9.05 7.39
CA VAL A 356 -10.12 10.49 7.69
C VAL A 356 -10.61 10.71 9.13
N PRO A 357 -10.23 11.80 9.81
CA PRO A 357 -10.69 12.02 11.17
C PRO A 357 -12.21 12.16 11.27
N SER A 358 -12.70 11.68 12.41
CA SER A 358 -14.10 11.71 12.79
C SER A 358 -14.22 11.64 14.31
N ASP A 359 -15.44 11.68 14.83
CA ASP A 359 -15.70 11.47 16.26
C ASP A 359 -15.17 10.12 16.77
N THR A 360 -15.13 9.10 15.91
CA THR A 360 -14.60 7.76 16.22
C THR A 360 -13.12 7.61 15.89
N ASN A 361 -12.56 8.46 15.02
CA ASN A 361 -11.14 8.48 14.63
C ASN A 361 -10.45 9.82 14.94
N THR A 362 -10.49 10.22 16.22
CA THR A 362 -9.97 11.53 16.68
C THR A 362 -8.45 11.70 16.54
N LEU A 363 -8.02 12.94 16.32
CA LEU A 363 -6.60 13.33 16.35
C LEU A 363 -6.00 13.22 17.75
N ARG A 364 -4.79 12.66 17.86
CA ARG A 364 -4.07 12.44 19.12
C ARG A 364 -2.63 12.97 19.04
N PRO A 365 -2.09 13.51 20.14
CA PRO A 365 -0.70 13.98 20.15
C PRO A 365 0.31 12.85 19.91
N CYS A 366 1.26 13.02 18.98
CA CYS A 366 2.31 12.03 18.69
C CYS A 366 3.12 11.65 19.94
N LYS A 367 3.34 12.59 20.86
CA LYS A 367 4.03 12.34 22.14
C LYS A 367 3.41 11.18 22.94
N ARG A 368 2.09 11.01 22.87
CA ARG A 368 1.39 9.91 23.56
C ARG A 368 1.60 8.57 22.84
N LEU A 369 1.65 8.58 21.51
CA LEU A 369 1.86 7.40 20.68
C LEU A 369 3.30 6.86 20.79
N ARG A 370 4.29 7.75 20.95
CA ARG A 370 5.72 7.41 21.09
C ARG A 370 6.06 6.58 22.32
N ARG A 371 5.45 6.86 23.48
CA ARG A 371 5.83 6.24 24.78
C ARG A 371 5.66 4.71 24.81
N LYS A 372 4.92 4.13 23.86
CA LYS A 372 4.63 2.69 23.79
C LYS A 372 4.66 2.21 22.33
N PHE A 373 5.73 2.54 21.60
CA PHE A 373 5.95 2.02 20.25
C PHE A 373 6.19 0.50 20.29
N LEU A 374 7.36 0.06 20.78
CA LEU A 374 7.72 -1.34 21.02
C LEU A 374 8.48 -1.46 22.34
N ASN A 375 8.32 -2.59 23.04
CA ASN A 375 9.12 -2.93 24.22
C ASN A 375 10.36 -3.75 23.83
N PHE A 376 11.47 -3.09 23.51
CA PHE A 376 12.70 -3.75 23.05
C PHE A 376 13.32 -4.71 24.06
N ALA A 377 13.03 -4.60 25.36
CA ALA A 377 13.51 -5.54 26.39
C ALA A 377 13.02 -6.98 26.14
N LEU A 378 11.92 -7.16 25.40
CA LEU A 378 11.40 -8.49 25.03
C LEU A 378 12.31 -9.25 24.05
N TRP A 379 13.35 -8.61 23.53
CA TRP A 379 14.31 -9.19 22.60
C TRP A 379 15.71 -9.34 23.21
N GLU A 380 15.91 -9.10 24.51
CA GLU A 380 17.25 -9.16 25.14
C GLU A 380 17.85 -10.57 25.22
N GLN A 381 17.03 -11.62 25.39
CA GLN A 381 17.50 -12.97 25.77
C GLN A 381 17.13 -14.10 24.78
N HIS A 382 16.61 -13.76 23.59
CA HIS A 382 16.08 -14.74 22.62
C HIS A 382 16.84 -14.80 21.32
#